data_AF-A0A9E1AXK5-F1
#
_entry.id   AF-A0A9E1AXK5-F1
#
_cell.length_a   1.000
_cell.length_b   1.000
_cell.length_c   1.000
_cell.angle_alpha   90.00
_cell.angle_beta   90.00
_cell.angle_gamma   90.00
#
_symmetry.space_group_name_H-M   'P 1'
#
loop_
_entity.id
_entity.type
_entity.pdbx_description
1 polymer ?
#
loop_
_entity_poly.entity_id
_entity_poly.type
_entity_poly.pdbx_seq_one_letter_code
_entity_poly.pdbx_strand_id
1 'polypeptide(L)'
;MHFVNHINKREKYAEENNEHGGKMIYQQDWLMRQIEAMIQAILAVALGISANEQTATQIEDSSYGKMLEKMIDDGDICAAEDLLFNDLDQSDSSWLQIALDFYSKLNNCSDDYLAMHDFSREEIDQGLRYICTLFGYDFLVSN
;
A
#
# COMPACT_ATOMS: atom_id res chain seq x y z
N MET A 1 -6.58 -17.87 -6.94
CA MET A 1 -6.27 -17.59 -5.53
C MET A 1 -6.84 -16.21 -5.23
N HIS A 2 -8.14 -16.07 -5.47
CA HIS A 2 -8.87 -14.82 -5.26
C HIS A 2 -8.95 -14.58 -3.76
N PHE A 3 -8.79 -13.34 -3.34
CA PHE A 3 -9.35 -12.77 -2.13
C PHE A 3 -10.91 -12.91 -2.15
N VAL A 4 -11.44 -14.15 -2.14
CA VAL A 4 -12.85 -14.54 -2.45
C VAL A 4 -13.89 -13.98 -1.44
N ASN A 5 -13.50 -13.26 -0.39
CA ASN A 5 -14.45 -12.87 0.65
C ASN A 5 -15.24 -11.57 0.39
N HIS A 6 -15.12 -10.93 -0.78
CA HIS A 6 -15.78 -9.64 -1.02
C HIS A 6 -17.27 -9.69 -1.42
N ILE A 7 -17.85 -10.85 -1.71
CA ILE A 7 -19.27 -10.94 -2.12
C ILE A 7 -20.24 -10.71 -0.94
N ASN A 8 -19.85 -10.98 0.31
CA ASN A 8 -20.76 -10.89 1.46
C ASN A 8 -20.86 -9.50 2.12
N LYS A 9 -20.10 -8.49 1.67
CA LYS A 9 -20.11 -7.16 2.32
C LYS A 9 -21.13 -6.17 1.75
N ARG A 10 -21.65 -6.39 0.53
CA ARG A 10 -22.51 -5.40 -0.15
C ARG A 10 -23.91 -5.24 0.47
N GLU A 11 -24.39 -6.15 1.31
CA GLU A 11 -25.72 -6.03 1.94
C GLU A 11 -25.74 -5.27 3.28
N LYS A 12 -24.58 -4.89 3.85
CA LYS A 12 -24.55 -4.31 5.22
C LYS A 12 -24.39 -2.78 5.29
N TYR A 13 -24.06 -2.10 4.19
CA TYR A 13 -23.71 -0.66 4.22
C TYR A 13 -24.86 0.30 3.88
N ALA A 14 -26.09 -0.18 3.70
CA ALA A 14 -27.21 0.66 3.30
C ALA A 14 -27.95 1.38 4.46
N GLU A 15 -27.70 1.03 5.74
CA GLU A 15 -28.59 1.45 6.84
C GLU A 15 -28.01 2.43 7.89
N GLU A 16 -26.71 2.79 7.87
CA GLU A 16 -26.10 3.55 8.99
C GLU A 16 -25.62 4.98 8.65
N ASN A 17 -26.27 5.65 7.71
CA ASN A 17 -26.01 7.06 7.41
C ASN A 17 -26.87 7.97 8.28
N ASN A 18 -26.33 8.47 9.41
CA ASN A 18 -26.56 9.87 9.84
C ASN A 18 -25.69 10.42 10.99
N GLU A 19 -24.71 9.69 11.55
CA GLU A 19 -23.84 10.25 12.62
C GLU A 19 -22.32 9.91 12.49
N HIS A 20 -21.93 9.15 11.45
CA HIS A 20 -20.63 8.45 11.39
C HIS A 20 -19.52 9.13 10.56
N GLY A 21 -19.81 10.27 9.91
CA GLY A 21 -18.86 10.91 8.98
C GLY A 21 -17.54 11.37 9.62
N GLY A 22 -17.56 11.79 10.90
CA GLY A 22 -16.35 12.25 11.58
C GLY A 22 -15.40 11.13 11.99
N LYS A 23 -15.93 10.00 12.51
CA LYS A 23 -15.11 8.91 13.05
C LYS A 23 -14.35 8.15 11.96
N MET A 24 -14.97 7.96 10.79
CA MET A 24 -14.38 7.28 9.63
C MET A 24 -13.19 8.06 9.05
N ILE A 25 -13.28 9.40 8.94
CA ILE A 25 -12.20 10.25 8.42
C ILE A 25 -10.95 10.17 9.33
N TYR A 26 -11.12 10.29 10.66
CA TYR A 26 -9.98 10.17 11.58
C TYR A 26 -9.36 8.78 11.58
N GLN A 27 -10.19 7.74 11.47
CA GLN A 27 -9.78 6.36 11.24
C GLN A 27 -9.42 6.10 9.78
N GLN A 28 -9.03 7.07 8.96
CA GLN A 28 -8.34 6.79 7.69
C GLN A 28 -7.05 7.58 7.66
N ASP A 29 -7.11 8.84 8.12
CA ASP A 29 -5.96 9.69 8.38
C ASP A 29 -4.91 9.02 9.27
N TRP A 30 -5.33 8.28 10.32
CA TRP A 30 -4.40 7.61 11.21
C TRP A 30 -3.59 6.50 10.52
N LEU A 31 -4.20 5.77 9.60
CA LEU A 31 -3.62 4.61 8.93
C LEU A 31 -2.81 5.03 7.75
N MET A 32 -3.25 6.06 7.02
CA MET A 32 -2.41 6.70 6.03
C MET A 32 -1.08 7.15 6.66
N ARG A 33 -1.13 7.77 7.84
CA ARG A 33 0.09 8.16 8.58
C ARG A 33 0.88 6.96 9.11
N GLN A 34 0.21 5.89 9.53
CA GLN A 34 0.85 4.67 9.99
C GLN A 34 1.58 3.95 8.84
N ILE A 35 0.91 3.78 7.70
CA ILE A 35 1.47 3.22 6.47
C ILE A 35 2.69 4.03 6.05
N GLU A 36 2.55 5.36 5.98
CA GLU A 36 3.65 6.26 5.64
C GLU A 36 4.84 6.08 6.61
N ALA A 37 4.58 6.08 7.92
CA ALA A 37 5.63 5.89 8.92
C ALA A 37 6.33 4.53 8.80
N MET A 38 5.60 3.46 8.47
CA MET A 38 6.18 2.14 8.22
C MET A 38 7.09 2.18 6.98
N ILE A 39 6.60 2.72 5.86
CA ILE A 39 7.38 2.87 4.63
C ILE A 39 8.68 3.62 4.91
N GLN A 40 8.62 4.75 5.61
CA GLN A 40 9.82 5.54 5.93
C GLN A 40 10.77 4.82 6.88
N ALA A 41 10.27 4.05 7.85
CA ALA A 41 11.11 3.24 8.73
C ALA A 41 11.84 2.14 7.96
N ILE A 42 11.16 1.48 7.02
CA ILE A 42 11.76 0.41 6.21
C ILE A 42 12.79 0.98 5.25
N LEU A 43 12.50 2.10 4.56
CA LEU A 43 13.47 2.77 3.69
C LEU A 43 14.73 3.18 4.49
N ALA A 44 14.56 3.69 5.70
CA ALA A 44 15.69 4.06 6.56
C ALA A 44 16.53 2.86 6.99
N VAL A 45 15.90 1.73 7.33
CA VAL A 45 16.63 0.54 7.79
C VAL A 45 17.22 -0.26 6.63
N ALA A 46 16.47 -0.44 5.53
CA ALA A 46 16.88 -1.25 4.39
C ALA A 46 17.89 -0.53 3.48
N LEU A 47 17.73 0.79 3.28
CA LEU A 47 18.53 1.57 2.33
C LEU A 47 19.44 2.60 3.01
N GLY A 48 19.33 2.79 4.33
CA GLY A 48 20.09 3.81 5.05
C GLY A 48 19.65 5.24 4.73
N ILE A 49 18.53 5.43 4.04
CA ILE A 49 18.04 6.74 3.61
C ILE A 49 17.39 7.43 4.82
N SER A 50 17.94 8.57 5.23
CA SER A 50 17.35 9.33 6.32
C SER A 50 16.05 10.04 5.90
N ALA A 51 15.18 10.33 6.87
CA ALA A 51 13.90 11.03 6.60
C ALA A 51 14.05 12.37 5.85
N ASN A 52 15.22 13.00 5.94
CA ASN A 52 15.52 14.25 5.26
C ASN A 52 15.92 14.06 3.79
N GLU A 53 16.44 12.88 3.43
CA GLU A 53 16.88 12.54 2.07
C GLU A 53 15.76 11.93 1.22
N GLN A 54 14.71 11.41 1.85
CA GLN A 54 13.52 10.84 1.18
C GLN A 54 12.81 11.84 0.26
N THR A 55 12.82 13.14 0.61
CA THR A 55 12.27 14.20 -0.26
C THR A 55 13.03 14.37 -1.59
N ALA A 56 14.24 13.82 -1.69
CA ALA A 56 15.08 13.85 -2.88
C ALA A 56 15.38 12.45 -3.45
N THR A 57 14.95 11.38 -2.77
CA THR A 57 15.22 10.02 -3.23
C THR A 57 14.19 9.66 -4.28
N GLN A 58 14.58 9.83 -5.54
CA GLN A 58 14.00 9.02 -6.60
C GLN A 58 14.31 7.57 -6.24
N ILE A 59 13.33 6.87 -5.65
CA ILE A 59 13.34 5.41 -5.66
C ILE A 59 13.63 5.04 -7.12
N GLU A 60 14.67 4.23 -7.35
CA GLU A 60 15.21 4.01 -8.69
C GLU A 60 14.07 3.86 -9.70
N ASP A 61 14.09 4.73 -10.71
CA ASP A 61 13.05 4.92 -11.71
C ASP A 61 13.04 3.70 -12.66
N SER A 62 12.69 2.54 -12.10
CA SER A 62 12.73 1.25 -12.75
C SER A 62 11.59 1.18 -13.75
N SER A 63 11.85 0.53 -14.90
CA SER A 63 10.80 0.29 -15.89
C SER A 63 9.60 -0.46 -15.30
N TYR A 64 9.85 -1.32 -14.31
CA TYR A 64 8.83 -2.08 -13.61
C TYR A 64 7.98 -1.19 -12.70
N GLY A 65 8.60 -0.34 -11.88
CA GLY A 65 7.89 0.62 -11.03
C GLY A 65 6.99 1.57 -11.83
N LYS A 66 7.48 2.07 -12.98
CA LYS A 66 6.66 2.88 -13.91
C LYS A 66 5.49 2.12 -14.49
N MET A 67 5.65 0.83 -14.74
CA MET A 67 4.57 0.00 -15.26
C MET A 67 3.47 -0.16 -14.21
N LEU A 68 3.84 -0.44 -12.96
CA LEU A 68 2.89 -0.51 -11.85
C LEU A 68 2.19 0.84 -11.63
N GLU A 69 2.93 1.95 -11.66
CA GLU A 69 2.34 3.29 -11.56
C GLU A 69 1.32 3.55 -12.66
N LYS A 70 1.62 3.17 -13.90
CA LYS A 70 0.67 3.28 -14.99
C LYS A 70 -0.59 2.43 -14.76
N MET A 71 -0.45 1.23 -14.20
CA MET A 71 -1.61 0.39 -13.85
C MET A 71 -2.43 1.00 -12.71
N ILE A 72 -1.78 1.67 -11.74
CA ILE A 72 -2.47 2.47 -10.73
C ILE A 72 -3.27 3.54 -11.46
N ASP A 73 -2.66 4.38 -12.30
CA ASP A 73 -3.36 5.47 -13.01
C ASP A 73 -4.53 4.99 -13.87
N ASP A 74 -4.38 3.84 -14.53
CA ASP A 74 -5.41 3.22 -15.38
C ASP A 74 -6.54 2.54 -14.55
N GLY A 75 -6.39 2.44 -13.21
CA GLY A 75 -7.39 1.88 -12.30
C GLY A 75 -7.32 0.37 -12.09
N ASP A 76 -6.25 -0.26 -12.58
CA ASP A 76 -6.00 -1.70 -12.51
C ASP A 76 -5.23 -2.08 -11.23
N ILE A 77 -5.64 -1.53 -10.08
CA ILE A 77 -4.90 -1.64 -8.80
C ILE A 77 -4.71 -3.11 -8.37
N CYS A 78 -5.79 -3.89 -8.34
CA CYS A 78 -5.72 -5.29 -7.91
C CYS A 78 -4.83 -6.13 -8.84
N ALA A 79 -4.88 -5.86 -10.16
CA ALA A 79 -4.04 -6.55 -11.13
C ALA A 79 -2.56 -6.14 -10.98
N ALA A 80 -2.29 -4.88 -10.63
CA ALA A 80 -0.95 -4.39 -10.36
C ALA A 80 -0.35 -5.05 -9.09
N GLU A 81 -1.15 -5.18 -8.04
CA GLU A 81 -0.75 -5.86 -6.80
C GLU A 81 -0.48 -7.36 -7.05
N ASP A 82 -1.40 -8.05 -7.74
CA ASP A 82 -1.21 -9.45 -8.12
C ASP A 82 0.09 -9.64 -8.92
N LEU A 83 0.36 -8.74 -9.87
CA LEU A 83 1.57 -8.79 -10.68
C LEU A 83 2.83 -8.53 -9.84
N LEU A 84 2.80 -7.53 -8.95
CA LEU A 84 3.89 -7.28 -8.01
C LEU A 84 4.21 -8.55 -7.22
N PHE A 85 3.22 -9.22 -6.65
CA PHE A 85 3.45 -10.43 -5.86
C PHE A 85 3.89 -11.64 -6.68
N ASN A 86 3.43 -11.77 -7.93
CA ASN A 86 3.81 -12.88 -8.81
C ASN A 86 5.29 -12.80 -9.24
N ASP A 87 5.78 -11.60 -9.50
CA ASP A 87 7.12 -11.39 -10.07
C ASP A 87 8.19 -11.04 -9.01
N LEU A 88 7.76 -10.70 -7.79
CA LEU A 88 8.65 -10.34 -6.68
C LEU A 88 9.68 -11.44 -6.40
N ASP A 89 10.96 -11.04 -6.42
CA ASP A 89 12.09 -11.87 -6.02
C ASP A 89 12.63 -11.42 -4.66
N GLN A 90 12.44 -12.25 -3.63
CA GLN A 90 12.88 -11.98 -2.26
C GLN A 90 14.41 -11.93 -2.12
N SER A 91 15.15 -12.48 -3.09
CA SER A 91 16.62 -12.44 -3.09
C SER A 91 17.19 -11.11 -3.59
N ASP A 92 16.37 -10.28 -4.23
CA ASP A 92 16.76 -8.99 -4.79
C ASP A 92 16.07 -7.84 -4.03
N SER A 93 16.89 -7.05 -3.34
CA SER A 93 16.43 -5.95 -2.48
C SER A 93 15.84 -4.77 -3.28
N SER A 94 16.02 -4.71 -4.59
CA SER A 94 15.36 -3.70 -5.43
C SER A 94 13.83 -3.88 -5.44
N TRP A 95 13.35 -5.13 -5.36
CA TRP A 95 11.91 -5.43 -5.27
C TRP A 95 11.25 -4.88 -4.03
N LEU A 96 11.98 -4.83 -2.91
CA LEU A 96 11.49 -4.15 -1.70
C LEU A 96 11.25 -2.67 -1.98
N GLN A 97 12.16 -1.99 -2.69
CA GLN A 97 12.00 -0.57 -3.01
C GLN A 97 10.81 -0.34 -3.94
N ILE A 98 10.67 -1.18 -4.97
CA ILE A 98 9.53 -1.14 -5.91
C ILE A 98 8.21 -1.31 -5.16
N ALA A 99 8.14 -2.27 -4.24
CA ALA A 99 6.97 -2.50 -3.42
C ALA A 99 6.63 -1.32 -2.50
N LEU A 100 7.65 -0.72 -1.87
CA LEU A 100 7.47 0.45 -1.00
C LEU A 100 6.97 1.67 -1.79
N ASP A 101 7.51 1.91 -2.98
CA ASP A 101 7.04 2.96 -3.90
C ASP A 101 5.58 2.72 -4.33
N PHE A 102 5.25 1.48 -4.70
CA PHE A 102 3.90 1.07 -5.08
C PHE A 102 2.88 1.39 -3.98
N TYR A 103 3.13 0.94 -2.75
CA TYR A 103 2.21 1.21 -1.64
C TYR A 103 2.23 2.68 -1.19
N SER A 104 3.34 3.40 -1.35
CA SER A 104 3.37 4.86 -1.10
C SER A 104 2.46 5.61 -2.08
N LYS A 105 2.52 5.25 -3.38
CA LYS A 105 1.63 5.83 -4.41
C LYS A 105 0.17 5.53 -4.14
N LEU A 106 -0.17 4.27 -3.81
CA LEU A 106 -1.53 3.91 -3.39
C LEU A 106 -1.97 4.66 -2.12
N ASN A 107 -1.06 4.88 -1.17
CA ASN A 107 -1.35 5.65 0.04
C ASN A 107 -1.65 7.13 -0.27
N ASN A 108 -1.15 7.66 -1.39
CA ASN A 108 -1.42 9.03 -1.84
C ASN A 108 -2.69 9.17 -2.71
N CYS A 109 -3.27 8.08 -3.19
CA CYS A 109 -4.59 8.09 -3.87
C CYS A 109 -5.70 8.53 -2.91
N SER A 110 -6.83 9.04 -3.41
CA SER A 110 -8.00 9.35 -2.57
C SER A 110 -8.76 8.08 -2.18
N ASP A 111 -9.48 8.12 -1.06
CA ASP A 111 -10.29 6.97 -0.63
C ASP A 111 -11.39 6.63 -1.64
N ASP A 112 -12.01 7.64 -2.25
CA ASP A 112 -13.00 7.46 -3.32
C ASP A 112 -12.42 6.71 -4.52
N TYR A 113 -11.16 7.01 -4.89
CA TYR A 113 -10.47 6.35 -5.98
C TYR A 113 -10.21 4.88 -5.65
N LEU A 114 -9.63 4.60 -4.49
CA LEU A 114 -9.38 3.24 -4.03
C LEU A 114 -10.69 2.43 -3.98
N ALA A 115 -11.74 2.98 -3.39
CA ALA A 115 -13.03 2.31 -3.28
C ALA A 115 -13.70 2.06 -4.64
N MET A 116 -13.54 2.97 -5.62
CA MET A 116 -14.03 2.78 -6.97
C MET A 116 -13.33 1.63 -7.72
N HIS A 117 -12.09 1.32 -7.33
CA HIS A 117 -11.27 0.27 -7.90
C HIS A 117 -11.17 -0.97 -6.99
N ASP A 118 -12.16 -1.16 -6.10
CA ASP A 118 -12.27 -2.29 -5.16
C ASP A 118 -11.03 -2.49 -4.27
N PHE A 119 -10.40 -1.37 -3.85
CA PHE A 119 -9.25 -1.34 -2.96
C PHE A 119 -9.49 -0.46 -1.72
N SER A 120 -8.69 -0.63 -0.67
CA SER A 120 -8.86 0.05 0.62
C SER A 120 -7.54 0.34 1.33
N ARG A 121 -7.58 1.23 2.34
CA ARG A 121 -6.41 1.52 3.17
C ARG A 121 -5.95 0.29 3.95
N GLU A 122 -6.89 -0.52 4.40
CA GLU A 122 -6.62 -1.77 5.10
C GLU A 122 -5.92 -2.79 4.21
N GLU A 123 -6.22 -2.82 2.91
CA GLU A 123 -5.51 -3.67 1.93
C GLU A 123 -4.08 -3.18 1.70
N ILE A 124 -3.88 -1.86 1.59
CA ILE A 124 -2.53 -1.27 1.54
C ILE A 124 -1.71 -1.68 2.77
N ASP A 125 -2.25 -1.54 3.98
CA ASP A 125 -1.55 -1.91 5.21
C ASP A 125 -1.26 -3.42 5.28
N GLN A 126 -2.21 -4.27 4.91
CA GLN A 126 -2.02 -5.72 4.89
C GLN A 126 -0.96 -6.15 3.88
N GLY A 127 -1.03 -5.64 2.64
CA GLY A 127 -0.08 -5.94 1.58
C GLY A 127 1.34 -5.48 1.94
N LEU A 128 1.45 -4.25 2.47
CA LEU A 128 2.73 -3.70 2.94
C LEU A 128 3.33 -4.56 4.06
N ARG A 129 2.56 -4.88 5.11
CA ARG A 129 3.01 -5.74 6.21
C ARG A 129 3.51 -7.09 5.70
N TYR A 130 2.76 -7.69 4.78
CA TYR A 130 3.10 -8.99 4.21
C TYR A 130 4.43 -8.94 3.45
N ILE A 131 4.66 -7.93 2.60
CA ILE A 131 5.96 -7.73 1.94
C ILE A 131 7.07 -7.54 2.96
N CYS A 132 6.87 -6.73 3.99
CA CYS A 132 7.88 -6.51 5.02
C CYS A 132 8.26 -7.82 5.72
N THR A 133 7.27 -8.65 6.05
CA THR A 133 7.53 -9.98 6.63
C THR A 133 8.29 -10.88 5.66
N LEU A 134 7.94 -10.88 4.37
CA LEU A 134 8.65 -11.68 3.36
C LEU A 134 10.14 -11.31 3.23
N PHE A 135 10.47 -10.02 3.32
CA PHE A 135 11.84 -9.53 3.25
C PHE A 135 12.58 -9.54 4.61
N GLY A 136 11.95 -10.04 5.68
CA GLY A 136 12.58 -10.16 7.00
C GLY A 136 12.59 -8.87 7.84
N TYR A 137 11.69 -7.94 7.55
CA TYR A 137 11.45 -6.70 8.30
C TYR A 137 10.19 -6.78 9.18
N ASP A 138 9.78 -7.99 9.57
CA ASP A 138 8.60 -8.23 10.42
C ASP A 138 8.64 -7.45 11.74
N PHE A 139 9.84 -7.27 12.31
CA PHE A 139 10.03 -6.53 13.56
C PHE A 139 9.71 -5.02 13.45
N LEU A 140 9.71 -4.44 12.25
CA LEU A 140 9.35 -3.03 12.02
C LEU A 140 7.86 -2.82 11.83
N VAL A 141 7.17 -3.88 11.43
CA VAL A 141 5.74 -3.82 11.12
C VAL A 141 4.90 -4.52 12.18
N SER A 142 5.48 -5.32 13.07
CA SER A 142 4.75 -5.96 14.17
C SER A 142 4.31 -4.95 15.23
N ASN A 143 3.01 -4.94 15.55
CA ASN A 143 2.40 -4.13 16.62
C ASN A 143 1.73 -5.06 17.64
#